data_AF-C6SEV2-F1
#
_entry.id   AF-C6SEV2-F1
#
_cell.length_a   1.000
_cell.length_b   1.000
_cell.length_c   1.000
_cell.angle_alpha   90.00
_cell.angle_beta   90.00
_cell.angle_gamma   90.00
#
_symmetry.space_group_name_H-M   'P 1'
#
loop_
_entity.id
_entity.type
_entity.pdbx_description
1 polymer ?
#
loop_
_entity_poly.entity_id
_entity_poly.type
_entity_poly.pdbx_seq_one_letter_code
_entity_poly.pdbx_strand_id
1 'polypeptide(L)'
;MAEGQKSAVTEYYLNHGIWPANNNSAGVASTATDIKGKYVQSVEVKNGVVTATMASSNVNNEIKGKKLSLWAKRQDGSVKWFCGLPVARDGTDSATDVKADATANINTKHLPSTCRDDSSAVCTRTPRADFKHFQKISRYRVLPESRHMAEKLRHSHESGNLVR
;
A
#
# COMPACT_ATOMS: atom_id res chain seq x y z
N MET A 1 -14.94 12.71 9.11
CA MET A 1 -14.10 12.74 10.34
C MET A 1 -12.66 12.28 10.11
N ALA A 2 -12.40 11.23 9.30
CA ALA A 2 -11.02 10.77 9.03
C ALA A 2 -10.24 11.62 8.01
N GLU A 3 -10.93 12.36 7.13
CA GLU A 3 -10.29 13.16 6.07
C GLU A 3 -9.46 14.33 6.60
N GLY A 4 -9.93 15.02 7.65
CA GLY A 4 -9.17 16.10 8.28
C GLY A 4 -7.83 15.64 8.86
N GLN A 5 -7.77 14.38 9.34
CA GLN A 5 -6.53 13.78 9.84
C GLN A 5 -5.55 13.48 8.70
N LYS A 6 -6.06 12.99 7.56
CA LYS A 6 -5.25 12.73 6.37
C LYS A 6 -4.57 13.99 5.86
N SER A 7 -5.32 15.11 5.78
CA SER A 7 -4.78 16.37 5.32
C SER A 7 -3.66 16.86 6.24
N ALA A 8 -3.90 16.87 7.55
CA ALA A 8 -2.92 17.34 8.53
C ALA A 8 -1.63 16.49 8.53
N VAL A 9 -1.76 15.15 8.47
CA VAL A 9 -0.60 14.24 8.37
C VAL A 9 0.17 14.43 7.06
N THR A 10 -0.54 14.66 5.95
CA THR A 10 0.07 14.89 4.63
C THR A 10 0.81 16.22 4.61
N GLU A 11 0.20 17.29 5.09
CA GLU A 11 0.79 18.63 5.14
C GLU A 11 2.06 18.64 6.01
N TYR A 12 2.01 18.01 7.19
CA TYR A 12 3.20 17.85 8.03
C TYR A 12 4.32 17.12 7.28
N TYR A 13 4.00 16.01 6.59
CA TYR A 13 5.00 15.27 5.83
C TYR A 13 5.61 16.10 4.70
N LEU A 14 4.80 16.90 3.98
CA LEU A 14 5.28 17.74 2.90
C LEU A 14 6.18 18.89 3.39
N ASN A 15 5.91 19.44 4.58
CA ASN A 15 6.69 20.52 5.17
C ASN A 15 7.97 20.04 5.85
N HIS A 16 7.95 18.88 6.51
CA HIS A 16 9.07 18.38 7.33
C HIS A 16 9.85 17.22 6.69
N GLY A 17 9.33 16.59 5.64
CA GLY A 17 9.93 15.40 5.00
C GLY A 17 9.85 14.11 5.83
N ILE A 18 9.30 14.18 7.05
CA ILE A 18 9.13 13.08 7.99
C ILE A 18 7.68 13.01 8.46
N TRP A 19 7.22 11.81 8.84
CA TRP A 19 5.87 11.64 9.36
C TRP A 19 5.71 12.22 10.76
N PRO A 20 4.52 12.74 11.13
CA PRO A 20 4.29 13.23 12.49
C PRO A 20 4.34 12.07 13.48
N ALA A 21 5.08 12.25 14.58
CA ALA A 21 5.25 11.23 15.60
C ALA A 21 3.94 10.91 16.34
N ASN A 22 3.09 11.91 16.54
CA ASN A 22 1.85 11.81 17.31
C ASN A 22 0.79 12.84 16.83
N ASN A 23 -0.41 12.80 17.44
CA ASN A 23 -1.51 13.75 17.15
C ASN A 23 -1.07 15.22 17.24
N ASN A 24 -0.34 15.57 18.29
CA ASN A 24 0.09 16.94 18.54
C ASN A 24 1.05 17.43 17.45
N SER A 25 2.02 16.60 17.05
CA SER A 25 2.91 16.90 15.92
C SER A 25 2.15 17.07 14.62
N ALA A 26 1.10 16.27 14.38
CA ALA A 26 0.27 16.40 13.20
C ALA A 26 -0.62 17.67 13.19
N GLY A 27 -0.70 18.42 14.29
CA GLY A 27 -1.58 19.59 14.40
C GLY A 27 -3.06 19.23 14.54
N VAL A 28 -3.36 18.04 15.06
CA VAL A 28 -4.73 17.57 15.33
C VAL A 28 -4.96 17.48 16.84
N ALA A 29 -6.21 17.22 17.27
CA ALA A 29 -6.54 17.15 18.69
C ALA A 29 -5.59 16.17 19.43
N SER A 30 -4.87 16.70 20.41
CA SER A 30 -3.75 16.01 21.06
C SER A 30 -4.20 14.76 21.81
N THR A 31 -5.42 14.75 22.34
CA THR A 31 -6.03 13.55 22.95
C THR A 31 -6.76 12.72 21.89
N ALA A 32 -6.36 11.47 21.72
CA ALA A 32 -7.00 10.56 20.76
C ALA A 32 -8.51 10.36 21.02
N THR A 33 -8.96 10.48 22.27
CA THR A 33 -10.37 10.36 22.69
C THR A 33 -11.21 11.59 22.39
N ASP A 34 -10.59 12.74 22.10
CA ASP A 34 -11.31 13.94 21.67
C ASP A 34 -11.78 13.78 20.20
N ILE A 35 -11.09 12.92 19.44
CA ILE A 35 -11.47 12.53 18.07
C ILE A 35 -12.39 11.29 18.12
N LYS A 36 -13.62 11.49 18.57
CA LYS A 36 -14.65 10.45 18.67
C LYS A 36 -15.86 10.75 17.80
N GLY A 37 -16.59 9.71 17.42
CA GLY A 37 -17.84 9.81 16.66
C GLY A 37 -18.82 8.72 17.06
N LYS A 38 -19.97 8.66 16.38
CA LYS A 38 -21.03 7.69 16.69
C LYS A 38 -20.55 6.24 16.75
N TYR A 39 -19.58 5.87 15.92
CA TYR A 39 -19.04 4.51 15.80
C TYR A 39 -17.54 4.39 16.11
N VAL A 40 -16.88 5.52 16.41
CA VAL A 40 -15.43 5.60 16.62
C VAL A 40 -15.17 6.10 18.02
N GLN A 41 -14.41 5.33 18.80
CA GLN A 41 -14.05 5.67 20.18
C GLN A 41 -12.90 6.67 20.24
N SER A 42 -11.88 6.47 19.40
CA SER A 42 -10.68 7.30 19.38
C SER A 42 -9.95 7.19 18.05
N VAL A 43 -9.17 8.21 17.72
CA VAL A 43 -8.26 8.22 16.59
C VAL A 43 -6.88 8.66 17.05
N GLU A 44 -5.90 7.78 16.85
CA GLU A 44 -4.51 8.00 17.21
C GLU A 44 -3.66 8.10 15.95
N VAL A 45 -2.80 9.10 15.88
CA VAL A 45 -1.74 9.23 14.90
C VAL A 45 -0.45 8.76 15.56
N LYS A 46 0.24 7.81 14.95
CA LYS A 46 1.55 7.35 15.39
C LYS A 46 2.47 7.16 14.20
N ASN A 47 3.57 7.90 14.17
CA ASN A 47 4.51 7.92 13.02
C ASN A 47 3.78 8.09 11.68
N GLY A 48 2.75 8.95 11.61
CA GLY A 48 1.92 9.18 10.42
C GLY A 48 0.97 8.02 10.03
N VAL A 49 0.87 6.97 10.83
CA VAL A 49 -0.22 5.99 10.72
C VAL A 49 -1.37 6.45 11.59
N VAL A 50 -2.57 6.52 11.01
CA VAL A 50 -3.80 6.92 11.70
C VAL A 50 -4.60 5.68 12.04
N THR A 51 -4.72 5.35 13.32
CA THR A 51 -5.43 4.17 13.81
C THR A 51 -6.73 4.61 14.48
N ALA A 52 -7.86 4.13 13.96
CA ALA A 52 -9.17 4.36 14.54
C ALA A 52 -9.62 3.14 15.34
N THR A 53 -10.06 3.38 16.57
CA THR A 53 -10.65 2.34 17.44
C THR A 53 -12.16 2.45 17.38
N MET A 54 -12.84 1.34 17.11
CA MET A 54 -14.29 1.26 17.05
C MET A 54 -14.91 1.38 18.44
N ALA A 55 -16.06 2.04 18.52
CA ALA A 55 -16.82 2.18 19.77
C ALA A 55 -17.18 0.83 20.40
N SER A 56 -17.39 0.81 21.71
CA SER A 56 -17.85 -0.36 22.46
C SER A 56 -19.38 -0.48 22.47
N SER A 57 -20.10 0.61 22.20
CA SER A 57 -21.56 0.69 22.12
C SER A 57 -22.03 1.05 20.71
N ASN A 58 -23.27 0.69 20.37
CA ASN A 58 -23.91 1.02 19.08
C ASN A 58 -23.17 0.53 17.82
N VAL A 59 -22.30 -0.48 17.96
CA VAL A 59 -21.64 -1.19 16.86
C VAL A 59 -21.87 -2.70 17.00
N ASN A 60 -21.73 -3.44 15.90
CA ASN A 60 -21.84 -4.90 15.90
C ASN A 60 -20.79 -5.51 16.86
N ASN A 61 -21.17 -6.53 17.63
CA ASN A 61 -20.31 -7.26 18.56
C ASN A 61 -19.00 -7.73 17.91
N GLU A 62 -19.02 -8.10 16.63
CA GLU A 62 -17.83 -8.57 15.90
C GLU A 62 -16.78 -7.48 15.63
N ILE A 63 -17.14 -6.19 15.80
CA ILE A 63 -16.26 -5.03 15.55
C ILE A 63 -16.03 -4.14 16.77
N LYS A 64 -16.63 -4.46 17.93
CA LYS A 64 -16.45 -3.70 19.17
C LYS A 64 -14.99 -3.65 19.62
N GLY A 65 -14.48 -2.44 19.89
CA GLY A 65 -13.10 -2.24 20.35
C GLY A 65 -12.03 -2.64 19.34
N LYS A 66 -12.42 -2.97 18.11
CA LYS A 66 -11.49 -3.35 17.05
C LYS A 66 -10.89 -2.13 16.37
N LYS A 67 -9.80 -2.34 15.64
CA LYS A 67 -9.01 -1.28 15.04
C LYS A 67 -8.95 -1.40 13.52
N LEU A 68 -8.83 -0.24 12.88
CA LEU A 68 -8.46 -0.10 11.48
C LEU A 68 -7.40 1.00 11.37
N SER A 69 -6.52 0.89 10.38
CA SER A 69 -5.47 1.88 10.16
C SER A 69 -5.58 2.48 8.76
N LEU A 70 -5.23 3.75 8.69
CA LEU A 70 -4.99 4.49 7.47
C LEU A 70 -3.53 4.91 7.48
N TRP A 71 -2.82 4.65 6.40
CA TRP A 71 -1.41 5.02 6.29
C TRP A 71 -1.14 5.58 4.91
N ALA A 72 -0.17 6.48 4.81
CA ALA A 72 0.29 6.99 3.53
C ALA A 72 1.70 6.48 3.23
N LYS A 73 2.00 6.26 1.95
CA LYS A 73 3.36 6.02 1.44
C LYS A 73 3.73 7.13 0.47
N ARG A 74 4.98 7.60 0.51
CA ARG A 74 5.46 8.59 -0.47
C ARG A 74 5.64 7.93 -1.84
N GLN A 75 5.26 8.64 -2.90
CA GLN A 75 5.52 8.28 -4.27
C GLN A 75 5.77 9.52 -5.14
N ASP A 76 6.96 9.65 -5.72
CA ASP A 76 7.29 10.62 -6.78
C ASP A 76 6.78 12.06 -6.53
N GLY A 77 7.00 12.59 -5.32
CA GLY A 77 6.57 13.96 -4.95
C GLY A 77 5.13 14.08 -4.42
N SER A 78 4.39 12.98 -4.33
CA SER A 78 3.05 12.90 -3.75
C SER A 78 2.97 11.84 -2.64
N VAL A 79 1.87 11.81 -1.90
CA VAL A 79 1.58 10.74 -0.93
C VAL A 79 0.34 9.97 -1.37
N LYS A 80 0.40 8.64 -1.31
CA LYS A 80 -0.76 7.77 -1.56
C LYS A 80 -1.23 7.19 -0.24
N TRP A 81 -2.53 7.35 0.04
CA TRP A 81 -3.18 6.80 1.21
C TRP A 81 -3.72 5.39 0.94
N PHE A 82 -3.63 4.55 1.96
CA PHE A 82 -4.14 3.19 2.04
C PHE A 82 -5.02 3.06 3.29
N CYS A 83 -5.93 2.10 3.26
CA CYS A 83 -6.85 1.83 4.35
C CYS A 83 -7.05 0.33 4.49
N GLY A 84 -6.93 -0.19 5.71
CA GLY A 84 -7.09 -1.61 5.92
C GLY A 84 -6.98 -2.02 7.38
N LEU A 85 -6.48 -3.24 7.55
CA LEU A 85 -6.16 -3.79 8.86
C LEU A 85 -5.16 -2.90 9.60
N PRO A 86 -5.09 -3.02 10.93
CA PRO A 86 -4.09 -2.34 11.73
C PRO A 86 -2.68 -2.54 11.19
N VAL A 87 -1.93 -1.44 11.10
CA VAL A 87 -0.52 -1.45 10.71
C VAL A 87 0.28 -0.55 11.65
N ALA A 88 1.57 -0.80 11.73
CA ALA A 88 2.53 0.03 12.45
C ALA A 88 3.66 0.47 11.51
N ARG A 89 4.21 1.65 11.80
CA ARG A 89 5.43 2.17 11.16
C ARG A 89 6.52 2.28 12.20
N ASP A 90 7.70 1.76 11.87
CA ASP A 90 8.82 1.64 12.81
C ASP A 90 9.41 3.00 13.23
N GLY A 91 9.30 4.04 12.39
CA GLY A 91 9.76 5.39 12.73
C GLY A 91 9.18 6.48 11.83
N THR A 92 9.37 7.74 12.23
CA THR A 92 8.90 8.92 11.49
C THR A 92 9.54 9.07 10.11
N ASP A 93 10.76 8.54 9.95
CA ASP A 93 11.55 8.75 8.74
C ASP A 93 11.30 7.68 7.67
N SER A 94 10.57 6.62 8.01
CA SER A 94 10.22 5.56 7.05
C SER A 94 9.12 6.03 6.10
N ALA A 95 9.52 6.43 4.88
CA ALA A 95 8.60 6.97 3.89
C ALA A 95 7.60 5.93 3.32
N THR A 96 7.95 4.64 3.35
CA THR A 96 7.19 3.59 2.65
C THR A 96 6.87 2.36 3.49
N ASP A 97 7.61 2.10 4.57
CA ASP A 97 7.48 0.83 5.26
C ASP A 97 6.41 0.90 6.33
N VAL A 98 5.52 -0.09 6.29
CA VAL A 98 4.53 -0.37 7.31
C VAL A 98 4.42 -1.88 7.45
N LYS A 99 4.16 -2.36 8.65
CA LYS A 99 3.99 -3.78 8.96
C LYS A 99 2.59 -3.99 9.53
N ALA A 100 1.98 -5.14 9.22
CA ALA A 100 0.71 -5.50 9.83
C ALA A 100 0.85 -5.58 11.36
N ASP A 101 -0.10 -4.98 12.06
CA ASP A 101 -0.33 -5.21 13.48
C ASP A 101 -1.45 -6.25 13.60
N ALA A 102 -1.17 -7.37 14.26
CA ALA A 102 -2.12 -8.48 14.38
C ALA A 102 -3.18 -8.24 15.47
N THR A 103 -3.09 -7.12 16.20
CA THR A 103 -3.84 -6.89 17.43
C THR A 103 -5.19 -6.23 17.18
N ALA A 104 -6.27 -6.84 17.71
CA ALA A 104 -7.63 -6.29 17.69
C ALA A 104 -8.19 -6.02 16.26
N ASN A 105 -7.92 -6.93 15.33
CA ASN A 105 -8.23 -6.76 13.91
C ASN A 105 -9.72 -6.96 13.57
N ILE A 106 -10.27 -6.00 12.83
CA ILE A 106 -11.59 -6.11 12.19
C ILE A 106 -11.53 -7.23 11.13
N ASN A 107 -12.52 -8.12 11.10
CA ASN A 107 -12.61 -9.10 10.03
C ASN A 107 -12.90 -8.37 8.70
N THR A 108 -12.17 -8.73 7.63
CA THR A 108 -12.28 -8.07 6.32
C THR A 108 -13.69 -8.07 5.74
N LYS A 109 -14.57 -9.00 6.16
CA LYS A 109 -16.00 -8.99 5.80
C LYS A 109 -16.73 -7.71 6.23
N HIS A 110 -16.27 -7.06 7.30
CA HIS A 110 -16.85 -5.83 7.83
C HIS A 110 -16.20 -4.56 7.27
N LEU A 111 -15.09 -4.69 6.53
CA LEU A 111 -14.44 -3.56 5.89
C LEU A 111 -15.09 -3.29 4.53
N PRO A 112 -15.34 -2.03 4.18
CA PRO A 112 -15.74 -1.68 2.81
C PRO A 112 -14.61 -2.07 1.85
N SER A 113 -14.94 -2.35 0.59
CA SER A 113 -13.96 -2.78 -0.43
C SER A 113 -12.81 -1.79 -0.62
N THR A 114 -13.07 -0.51 -0.37
CA THR A 114 -12.10 0.59 -0.44
C THR A 114 -11.15 0.67 0.77
N CYS A 115 -11.34 -0.17 1.79
CA CYS A 115 -10.50 -0.23 2.99
C CYS A 115 -10.06 -1.66 3.29
N ARG A 116 -9.53 -2.35 2.27
CA ARG A 116 -8.99 -3.72 2.36
C ARG A 116 -7.56 -3.80 1.79
N ASP A 117 -6.80 -2.71 1.90
CA ASP A 117 -5.41 -2.69 1.46
C ASP A 117 -4.55 -3.57 2.38
N ASP A 118 -3.65 -4.34 1.77
CA ASP A 118 -2.62 -5.08 2.51
C ASP A 118 -1.52 -4.13 2.99
N SER A 119 -0.86 -4.43 4.11
CA SER A 119 0.30 -3.63 4.58
C SER A 119 1.41 -3.52 3.53
N SER A 120 1.59 -4.56 2.72
CA SER A 120 2.52 -4.61 1.58
C SER A 120 2.00 -3.92 0.32
N ALA A 121 0.75 -3.44 0.31
CA ALA A 121 0.18 -2.75 -0.83
C ALA A 121 1.11 -1.60 -1.25
N VAL A 122 1.52 -1.66 -2.50
CA VAL A 122 2.39 -0.68 -3.12
C VAL A 122 1.57 0.25 -3.99
N CYS A 123 2.15 1.40 -4.30
CA CYS A 123 1.62 2.33 -5.28
C CYS A 123 1.78 1.75 -6.70
N THR A 124 1.11 0.65 -7.02
CA THR A 124 0.94 0.26 -8.42
C THR A 124 -0.07 1.23 -9.03
N ARG A 125 0.34 1.92 -10.11
CA ARG A 125 -0.57 2.62 -11.02
C ARG A 125 -1.55 1.59 -11.56
N THR A 126 -2.73 1.48 -10.94
CA THR A 126 -3.81 0.60 -11.38
C THR A 126 -3.43 -0.89 -11.26
N PRO A 127 -4.33 -1.80 -10.85
CA PRO A 127 -4.02 -3.22 -10.92
C PRO A 127 -3.87 -3.62 -12.38
N ARG A 128 -2.63 -3.83 -12.86
CA ARG A 128 -2.42 -4.89 -13.83
C ARG A 128 -2.72 -6.17 -13.07
N ALA A 129 -3.98 -6.60 -13.15
CA ALA A 129 -4.27 -8.01 -13.06
C ALA A 129 -3.21 -8.74 -13.91
N ASP A 130 -2.70 -9.86 -13.39
CA ASP A 130 -1.92 -10.83 -14.16
C ASP A 130 -0.38 -10.73 -14.21
N PHE A 131 0.30 -10.74 -13.06
CA PHE A 131 1.72 -11.14 -13.02
C PHE A 131 1.97 -12.58 -12.53
N LYS A 132 0.94 -13.28 -12.06
CA LYS A 132 1.06 -14.70 -11.68
C LYS A 132 0.71 -15.69 -12.81
N HIS A 133 0.02 -15.27 -13.87
CA HIS A 133 -0.32 -16.16 -14.98
C HIS A 133 0.62 -16.00 -16.20
N PHE A 134 1.45 -14.94 -16.27
CA PHE A 134 2.49 -14.81 -17.30
C PHE A 134 3.79 -15.62 -17.09
N GLN A 135 4.17 -15.99 -15.86
CA GLN A 135 5.38 -16.79 -15.63
C GLN A 135 5.22 -18.25 -16.12
N LYS A 136 3.97 -18.74 -16.25
CA LYS A 136 3.67 -20.09 -16.72
C LYS A 136 3.56 -20.20 -18.24
N ILE A 137 3.20 -19.12 -18.94
CA ILE A 137 3.08 -19.09 -20.41
C ILE A 137 4.45 -18.95 -21.11
N SER A 138 5.43 -18.29 -20.50
CA SER A 138 6.77 -18.14 -21.12
C SER A 138 7.53 -19.47 -21.29
N ARG A 139 7.09 -20.56 -20.64
CA ARG A 139 7.72 -21.89 -20.74
C ARG A 139 7.07 -22.79 -21.80
N TYR A 140 6.03 -22.33 -22.50
CA TYR A 140 5.28 -23.16 -23.47
C TYR A 140 5.23 -22.62 -24.92
N ARG A 141 5.89 -21.50 -25.24
CA ARG A 141 5.94 -20.97 -26.62
C ARG A 141 7.35 -21.01 -27.25
N VAL A 142 8.10 -22.08 -27.01
CA VAL A 142 9.13 -22.50 -27.99
C VAL A 142 8.44 -23.53 -28.88
N LEU A 143 7.81 -23.04 -29.96
CA LEU A 143 7.37 -23.91 -31.05
C LEU A 143 8.63 -24.57 -31.65
N PRO A 144 8.66 -25.91 -31.80
CA PRO A 144 9.83 -26.63 -32.32
C PRO A 144 10.20 -26.25 -33.77
N GLU A 145 9.34 -25.53 -34.50
CA GLU A 145 9.60 -25.14 -35.89
C GLU A 145 10.49 -23.90 -36.08
N SER A 146 10.87 -23.20 -35.01
CA SER A 146 11.77 -22.03 -35.16
C SER A 146 13.26 -22.39 -35.24
N ARG A 147 13.61 -23.67 -35.08
CA ARG A 147 15.01 -24.13 -35.15
C ARG A 147 15.58 -24.21 -36.59
N HIS A 148 14.74 -24.27 -37.63
CA HIS A 148 15.23 -24.34 -39.01
C HIS A 148 15.55 -22.98 -39.66
N MET A 149 15.11 -21.87 -39.08
CA MET A 149 15.39 -20.54 -39.66
C MET A 149 16.71 -19.92 -39.17
N ALA A 150 17.28 -20.43 -38.07
CA ALA A 150 18.56 -19.95 -37.52
C ALA A 150 19.79 -20.61 -38.16
N GLU A 151 19.63 -21.72 -38.89
CA GLU A 151 20.73 -22.39 -39.60
C GLU A 151 20.90 -21.85 -41.04
N LYS A 152 19.81 -21.36 -41.65
CA LYS A 152 19.86 -20.78 -43.00
C LYS A 152 20.55 -19.40 -43.07
N LEU A 153 20.70 -18.72 -41.94
CA LEU A 153 21.45 -17.46 -41.84
C LEU A 153 22.94 -17.66 -41.54
N ARG A 154 23.39 -18.87 -41.16
CA ARG A 154 24.82 -19.16 -40.96
C ARG A 154 25.55 -19.64 -42.21
N HIS A 155 24.84 -20.04 -43.26
CA HIS A 155 25.46 -20.47 -44.52
C HIS A 155 25.61 -19.36 -45.58
N SER A 156 25.13 -18.14 -45.33
CA SER A 156 25.30 -17.03 -46.29
C SER A 156 26.54 -16.15 -46.02
N HIS A 157 27.30 -16.44 -44.95
CA HIS A 157 28.51 -15.67 -44.60
C HIS A 157 29.81 -16.47 -44.85
N GLU A 158 29.78 -17.42 -45.80
CA GLU A 158 30.97 -18.21 -46.17
C GLU A 158 31.17 -18.33 -47.69
N SER A 159 30.58 -17.45 -48.51
CA SER A 159 30.88 -17.41 -49.96
C SER A 159 30.63 -16.02 -50.55
N GLY A 160 31.71 -15.27 -50.77
CA GLY A 160 31.67 -13.95 -51.41
C GLY A 160 33.01 -13.22 -51.33
N ASN A 161 34.07 -13.87 -51.78
CA ASN A 161 35.42 -13.32 -51.94
C ASN A 161 35.46 -12.25 -53.08
N LEU A 162 36.52 -11.42 -53.07
CA LEU A 162 37.21 -10.80 -54.22
C LEU A 162 36.86 -9.37 -54.75
N VAL A 163 37.95 -8.57 -54.86
CA VAL A 163 38.22 -7.35 -55.66
C VAL A 163 37.68 -6.03 -55.06
N ARG A 164 38.52 -5.06 -54.67
CA ARG A 164 39.55 -4.35 -55.47
C ARG A 164 40.57 -3.65 -54.58
#